data_AF-A0A7S1EXF5-F1
#
_entry.id   AF-A0A7S1EXF5-F1
#
_cell.length_a   1.000
_cell.length_b   1.000
_cell.length_c   1.000
_cell.angle_alpha   90.00
_cell.angle_beta   90.00
_cell.angle_gamma   90.00
#
_symmetry.space_group_name_H-M   'P 1'
#
loop_
_entity.id
_entity.type
_entity.pdbx_description
1 polymer ?
#
loop_
_entity_poly.entity_id
_entity_poly.type
_entity_poly.pdbx_seq_one_letter_code
_entity_poly.pdbx_strand_id
1 'polypeptide(L)'
;GADLWACGCLLAALYTGVRLFSVHGDAEHLAVMERVLDEKIPRDMALRTSARILARNVSFDNEGRLHWPGASSAEAVERVSRVPSLRSQIFARHSDFHCLLVGLLKMNPQERLSAAGARKNCFMECARVLE
;
A
#
# COMPACT_ATOMS: atom_id res chain seq x y z
N GLY A 1 -0.62 -10.59 -8.34
CA GLY A 1 -2.07 -10.85 -8.20
C GLY A 1 -2.66 -10.04 -7.06
N ALA A 2 -3.98 -9.79 -7.09
CA ALA A 2 -4.69 -9.04 -6.04
C ALA A 2 -4.64 -9.75 -4.67
N ASP A 3 -4.61 -11.09 -4.65
CA ASP A 3 -4.60 -11.89 -3.42
C ASP A 3 -3.38 -11.59 -2.55
N LEU A 4 -2.19 -11.45 -3.16
CA LEU A 4 -0.96 -11.18 -2.40
C LEU A 4 -0.94 -9.78 -1.80
N TRP A 5 -1.62 -8.81 -2.43
CA TRP A 5 -1.83 -7.50 -1.83
C TRP A 5 -2.77 -7.62 -0.63
N ALA A 6 -3.89 -8.32 -0.78
CA ALA A 6 -4.82 -8.57 0.31
C ALA A 6 -4.14 -9.31 1.49
N CYS A 7 -3.30 -10.30 1.20
CA CYS A 7 -2.46 -10.97 2.21
C CYS A 7 -1.52 -9.99 2.91
N GLY A 8 -0.84 -9.10 2.18
CA GLY A 8 0.00 -8.05 2.77
C GLY A 8 -0.79 -7.15 3.72
N CYS A 9 -1.98 -6.71 3.30
CA CYS A 9 -2.87 -5.91 4.16
C CYS A 9 -3.30 -6.66 5.41
N LEU A 10 -3.67 -7.94 5.28
CA LEU A 10 -4.09 -8.77 6.39
C LEU A 10 -2.94 -8.98 7.40
N LEU A 11 -1.75 -9.32 6.90
CA LEU A 11 -0.56 -9.50 7.75
C LEU A 11 -0.20 -8.22 8.51
N ALA A 12 -0.21 -7.08 7.83
CA ALA A 12 0.02 -5.79 8.48
C ALA A 12 -1.04 -5.51 9.56
N ALA A 13 -2.31 -5.78 9.28
CA ALA A 13 -3.40 -5.58 10.25
C ALA A 13 -3.31 -6.52 11.45
N LEU A 14 -2.88 -7.77 11.26
CA LEU A 14 -2.65 -8.71 12.35
C LEU A 14 -1.49 -8.25 13.24
N TYR A 15 -0.47 -7.65 12.66
CA TYR A 15 0.68 -7.13 13.41
C TYR A 15 0.35 -5.86 14.21
N THR A 16 -0.40 -4.93 13.62
CA THR A 16 -0.68 -3.62 14.25
C THR A 16 -1.99 -3.58 15.03
N GLY A 17 -2.89 -4.55 14.81
CA GLY A 17 -4.24 -4.58 15.36
C GLY A 17 -5.22 -3.60 14.67
N VAL A 18 -4.80 -2.90 13.62
CA VAL A 18 -5.62 -1.90 12.91
C VAL A 18 -5.56 -2.11 11.39
N ARG A 19 -6.60 -1.70 10.68
CA ARG A 19 -6.61 -1.78 9.21
C ARG A 19 -5.53 -0.87 8.62
N LEU A 20 -4.69 -1.44 7.75
CA LEU A 20 -3.62 -0.70 7.07
C LEU A 20 -4.13 0.47 6.23
N PHE A 21 -5.24 0.26 5.52
CA PHE A 21 -5.94 1.28 4.75
C PHE A 21 -7.36 1.40 5.30
N SER A 22 -7.68 2.51 5.97
CA SER A 22 -8.99 2.70 6.62
C SER A 22 -9.65 4.00 6.18
N VAL A 23 -10.05 4.07 4.91
CA VAL A 23 -10.68 5.25 4.30
C VAL A 23 -11.82 4.87 3.37
N HIS A 24 -12.68 5.85 3.03
CA HIS A 24 -13.97 5.62 2.40
C HIS A 24 -14.08 6.20 0.98
N GLY A 25 -13.15 7.06 0.55
CA GLY A 25 -13.12 7.64 -0.80
C GLY A 25 -11.94 7.13 -1.64
N ASP A 26 -12.13 6.99 -2.96
CA ASP A 26 -11.11 6.45 -3.87
C ASP A 26 -9.81 7.29 -3.90
N ALA A 27 -9.92 8.62 -4.05
CA ALA A 27 -8.76 9.51 -4.06
C ALA A 27 -8.05 9.55 -2.70
N GLU A 28 -8.82 9.54 -1.61
CA GLU A 28 -8.29 9.44 -0.26
C GLU A 28 -7.54 8.10 -0.06
N HIS A 29 -8.08 7.00 -0.58
CA HIS A 29 -7.44 5.68 -0.53
C HIS A 29 -6.11 5.69 -1.25
N LEU A 30 -6.04 6.26 -2.45
CA LEU A 30 -4.78 6.38 -3.19
C LEU A 30 -3.77 7.26 -2.42
N ALA A 31 -4.21 8.37 -1.82
CA ALA A 31 -3.33 9.22 -1.02
C ALA A 31 -2.81 8.50 0.25
N VAL A 32 -3.64 7.70 0.91
CA VAL A 32 -3.20 6.83 2.01
C VAL A 32 -2.21 5.78 1.50
N MET A 33 -2.44 5.17 0.34
CA MET A 33 -1.49 4.23 -0.24
C MET A 33 -0.12 4.88 -0.46
N GLU A 34 -0.08 6.09 -1.04
CA GLU A 34 1.18 6.82 -1.22
C GLU A 34 1.87 7.12 0.11
N ARG A 35 1.08 7.51 1.13
CA ARG A 35 1.59 7.85 2.47
C ARG A 35 2.12 6.63 3.24
N VAL A 36 1.38 5.52 3.24
CA VAL A 36 1.75 4.30 3.96
C VAL A 36 2.97 3.66 3.33
N LEU A 37 3.00 3.55 2.00
CA LEU A 37 4.07 2.86 1.28
C LEU A 37 5.28 3.75 1.00
N ASP A 38 5.16 5.05 1.24
CA ASP A 38 6.19 6.05 0.93
C ASP A 38 6.62 6.00 -0.55
N GLU A 39 5.66 5.73 -1.43
CA GLU A 39 5.85 5.50 -2.85
C GLU A 39 4.70 6.15 -3.61
N LYS A 40 4.98 6.82 -4.74
CA LYS A 40 3.91 7.40 -5.58
C LYS A 40 3.19 6.32 -6.38
N ILE A 41 1.94 6.59 -6.77
CA ILE A 41 1.24 5.72 -7.73
C ILE A 41 2.11 5.55 -8.98
N PRO A 42 2.39 4.31 -9.43
CA PRO A 42 3.21 4.09 -10.62
C PRO A 42 2.64 4.81 -11.85
N ARG A 43 3.49 5.60 -12.52
CA ARG A 43 3.09 6.46 -13.64
C ARG A 43 2.33 5.71 -14.73
N ASP A 44 2.81 4.53 -15.13
CA ASP A 44 2.16 3.74 -16.18
C ASP A 44 0.77 3.24 -15.77
N MET A 45 0.53 3.04 -14.48
CA MET A 45 -0.80 2.71 -13.96
C MET A 45 -1.71 3.94 -13.97
N ALA A 46 -1.20 5.09 -13.52
CA ALA A 46 -1.93 6.36 -13.54
C ALA A 46 -2.41 6.70 -14.96
N LEU A 47 -1.52 6.68 -15.95
CA LEU A 47 -1.83 7.04 -17.33
C LEU A 47 -2.74 6.04 -18.06
N ARG A 48 -2.76 4.78 -17.61
CA ARG A 48 -3.66 3.74 -18.17
C ARG A 48 -5.01 3.66 -17.46
N THR A 49 -5.26 4.54 -16.49
CA THR A 49 -6.52 4.55 -15.74
C THR A 49 -7.70 4.85 -16.67
N SER A 50 -8.72 3.99 -16.64
CA SER A 50 -9.91 4.18 -17.49
C SER A 50 -10.70 5.44 -17.12
N ALA A 51 -11.35 6.08 -18.10
CA ALA A 51 -12.22 7.23 -17.88
C ALA A 51 -13.30 7.00 -16.80
N ARG A 52 -13.81 5.77 -16.69
CA ARG A 52 -14.78 5.38 -15.65
C ARG A 52 -14.24 5.57 -14.22
N ILE A 53 -12.96 5.27 -13.99
CA ILE A 53 -12.33 5.45 -12.68
C ILE A 53 -12.03 6.94 -12.45
N LEU A 54 -11.57 7.65 -13.49
CA LEU A 54 -11.31 9.09 -13.38
C LEU A 54 -12.57 9.90 -13.04
N ALA A 55 -13.74 9.45 -13.50
CA ALA A 55 -15.03 10.05 -13.16
C ALA A 55 -15.42 9.89 -11.67
N ARG A 56 -14.70 9.08 -10.87
CA ARG A 56 -14.97 8.88 -9.43
C ARG A 56 -14.16 9.82 -8.54
N ASN A 57 -13.97 11.06 -8.98
CA ASN A 57 -13.16 12.08 -8.30
C ASN A 57 -11.68 11.69 -8.10
N VAL A 58 -11.15 10.83 -8.98
CA VAL A 58 -9.71 10.52 -9.04
C VAL A 58 -9.15 11.17 -10.29
N SER A 59 -8.11 11.98 -10.15
CA SER A 59 -7.41 12.54 -11.29
C SER A 59 -5.90 12.46 -11.10
N PHE A 60 -5.19 12.43 -12.23
CA PHE A 60 -3.74 12.45 -12.28
C PHE A 60 -3.29 13.60 -13.18
N ASP A 61 -2.13 14.20 -12.90
CA ASP A 61 -1.50 15.18 -13.79
C ASP A 61 -0.86 14.53 -15.03
N ASN A 62 -0.30 15.35 -15.93
CA ASN A 62 0.33 14.87 -17.16
C ASN A 62 1.60 14.03 -16.87
N GLU A 63 2.19 14.22 -15.70
CA GLU A 63 3.32 13.48 -15.17
C GLU A 63 2.88 12.15 -14.53
N GLY A 64 1.59 11.90 -14.38
CA GLY A 64 0.99 10.70 -13.80
C GLY A 64 0.94 10.70 -12.27
N ARG A 65 1.00 11.87 -11.63
CA ARG A 65 0.91 12.04 -10.17
C ARG A 65 -0.52 12.24 -9.74
N LEU A 66 -0.88 11.67 -8.59
CA LEU A 66 -2.22 11.81 -8.03
C LEU A 66 -2.50 13.29 -7.71
N HIS A 67 -3.62 13.79 -8.20
CA HIS A 67 -4.11 15.11 -7.85
C HIS A 67 -4.85 15.07 -6.50
N TRP A 68 -4.08 15.11 -5.42
CA TRP A 68 -4.55 15.14 -4.03
C TRP A 68 -4.08 16.44 -3.35
N PRO A 69 -4.93 17.14 -2.56
CA PRO A 69 -6.27 16.74 -2.10
C PRO A 69 -7.44 17.14 -3.01
N GLY A 70 -7.21 17.92 -4.08
CA GLY A 70 -8.27 18.35 -4.98
C GLY A 70 -9.44 19.02 -4.24
N ALA A 71 -10.65 18.51 -4.44
CA ALA A 71 -11.89 18.98 -3.79
C ALA A 71 -12.21 18.24 -2.47
N SER A 72 -11.25 17.53 -1.87
CA SER A 72 -11.47 16.78 -0.62
C SER A 72 -11.61 17.69 0.60
N SER A 73 -12.33 17.24 1.63
CA SER A 73 -12.54 18.01 2.86
C SER A 73 -11.27 18.12 3.71
N ALA A 74 -11.19 19.15 4.57
CA ALA A 74 -10.07 19.35 5.48
C ALA A 74 -9.84 18.15 6.41
N GLU A 75 -10.92 17.50 6.86
CA GLU A 75 -10.86 16.31 7.72
C GLU A 75 -10.27 15.10 6.97
N ALA A 76 -10.53 14.97 5.66
CA ALA A 76 -9.90 13.93 4.85
C ALA A 76 -8.39 14.17 4.69
N VAL A 77 -7.98 15.43 4.45
CA VAL A 77 -6.56 15.81 4.39
C VAL A 77 -5.85 15.53 5.70
N GLU A 78 -6.47 15.91 6.82
CA GLU A 78 -5.92 15.68 8.14
C GLU A 78 -5.79 14.17 8.43
N ARG A 79 -6.82 13.37 8.13
CA ARG A 79 -6.77 11.91 8.28
C ARG A 79 -5.58 11.31 7.52
N VAL A 80 -5.40 11.65 6.24
CA VAL A 80 -4.26 11.15 5.44
C VAL A 80 -2.92 11.60 6.04
N SER A 81 -2.80 12.86 6.48
CA SER A 81 -1.55 13.38 7.04
C SER A 81 -1.08 12.64 8.30
N ARG A 82 -2.03 12.16 9.11
CA ARG A 82 -1.80 11.43 10.36
C ARG A 82 -1.49 9.94 10.15
N VAL A 83 -1.65 9.41 8.94
CA VAL A 83 -1.35 8.01 8.66
C VAL A 83 0.16 7.78 8.77
N PRO A 84 0.61 6.83 9.61
CA PRO A 84 2.01 6.46 9.73
C PRO A 84 2.49 5.65 8.52
N SER A 85 3.76 5.79 8.15
CA SER A 85 4.36 4.93 7.11
C SER A 85 4.44 3.48 7.59
N LEU A 86 4.42 2.53 6.66
CA LEU A 86 4.56 1.10 6.94
C LEU A 86 5.83 0.82 7.78
N ARG A 87 6.93 1.50 7.46
CA ARG A 87 8.19 1.38 8.19
C ARG A 87 8.07 1.77 9.66
N SER A 88 7.36 2.87 9.95
CA SER A 88 7.19 3.34 11.33
C SER A 88 6.25 2.47 12.17
N GLN A 89 5.42 1.66 11.52
CA GLN A 89 4.47 0.75 12.18
C GLN A 89 5.09 -0.60 12.58
N ILE A 90 6.31 -0.90 12.13
CA ILE A 90 6.97 -2.19 12.36
C ILE A 90 8.23 -1.97 13.19
N PHE A 91 8.38 -2.72 14.29
CA PHE A 91 9.58 -2.67 15.12
C PHE A 91 10.84 -3.00 14.30
N ALA A 92 11.92 -2.26 14.55
CA ALA A 92 13.19 -2.45 13.82
C ALA A 92 13.74 -3.88 13.89
N ARG A 93 13.53 -4.58 15.01
CA ARG A 93 13.90 -6.00 15.18
C ARG A 93 13.11 -6.99 14.32
N HIS A 94 12.00 -6.56 13.72
CA HIS A 94 11.17 -7.37 12.82
C HIS A 94 11.40 -6.93 11.35
N SER A 95 12.65 -6.66 10.98
CA SER A 95 13.03 -6.18 9.65
C SER A 95 12.63 -7.13 8.53
N ASP A 96 12.72 -8.44 8.75
CA ASP A 96 12.38 -9.43 7.72
C ASP A 96 10.88 -9.44 7.42
N PHE A 97 10.06 -9.27 8.46
CA PHE A 97 8.61 -9.09 8.30
C PHE A 97 8.29 -7.81 7.51
N HIS A 98 8.98 -6.70 7.82
CA HIS A 98 8.86 -5.48 7.04
C HIS A 98 9.24 -5.70 5.55
N CYS A 99 10.35 -6.41 5.29
CA CYS A 99 10.78 -6.74 3.92
C CYS A 99 9.75 -7.58 3.17
N LEU A 100 9.14 -8.58 3.84
CA LEU A 100 8.05 -9.36 3.27
C LEU A 100 6.86 -8.46 2.89
N LEU A 101 6.43 -7.58 3.80
CA LEU A 101 5.31 -6.68 3.57
C LEU A 101 5.57 -5.70 2.42
N VAL A 102 6.76 -5.10 2.33
CA VAL A 102 7.13 -4.23 1.19
C VAL A 102 7.00 -4.99 -0.13
N GLY A 103 7.44 -6.25 -0.18
CA GLY A 103 7.31 -7.06 -1.38
C GLY A 103 5.85 -7.37 -1.76
N LEU A 104 5.02 -7.73 -0.78
CA LEU A 104 3.60 -8.05 -0.99
C LEU A 104 2.76 -6.81 -1.34
N LEU A 105 3.11 -5.66 -0.78
CA LEU A 105 2.41 -4.38 -0.94
C LEU A 105 3.02 -3.51 -2.06
N LYS A 106 3.74 -4.11 -3.00
CA LYS A 106 4.12 -3.39 -4.22
C LYS A 106 2.89 -3.03 -5.04
N MET A 107 2.73 -1.74 -5.33
CA MET A 107 1.57 -1.22 -6.06
C MET A 107 1.51 -1.81 -7.47
N ASN A 108 2.62 -1.77 -8.20
CA ASN A 108 2.73 -2.40 -9.51
C ASN A 108 2.62 -3.93 -9.38
N PRO A 109 1.56 -4.56 -9.93
CA PRO A 109 1.38 -6.01 -9.80
C PRO A 109 2.49 -6.84 -10.45
N GLN A 110 3.24 -6.27 -11.40
CA GLN A 110 4.36 -6.95 -12.09
C GLN A 110 5.62 -7.00 -11.24
N GLU A 111 5.79 -6.04 -10.34
CA GLU A 111 6.92 -5.96 -9.40
C GLU A 111 6.58 -6.60 -8.05
N ARG A 112 5.31 -6.96 -7.86
CA ARG A 112 4.82 -7.54 -6.60
C ARG A 112 5.40 -8.93 -6.38
N LEU A 113 5.86 -9.15 -5.15
CA LEU A 113 6.38 -10.43 -4.70
C LEU A 113 5.36 -11.53 -4.98
N SER A 114 5.79 -12.60 -5.66
CA SER A 114 4.96 -13.77 -5.93
C SER A 114 4.83 -14.65 -4.69
N ALA A 115 3.84 -15.55 -4.66
CA ALA A 115 3.69 -16.50 -3.54
C ALA A 115 4.94 -17.38 -3.34
N ALA A 116 5.54 -17.83 -4.45
CA ALA A 116 6.78 -18.60 -4.43
C ALA A 116 7.96 -17.76 -3.92
N GLY A 117 8.01 -16.46 -4.25
CA GLY A 117 9.00 -15.53 -3.72
C GLY A 117 8.80 -15.24 -2.23
N ALA A 118 7.56 -15.02 -1.80
CA ALA A 118 7.20 -14.79 -0.40
C ALA A 118 7.61 -15.95 0.51
N ARG A 119 7.44 -17.20 0.04
CA ARG A 119 7.87 -18.39 0.78
C ARG A 119 9.38 -18.45 1.03
N LYS A 120 10.19 -17.83 0.16
CA LYS A 120 11.66 -17.77 0.26
C LYS A 120 12.15 -16.54 1.02
N ASN A 121 11.24 -15.74 1.58
CA ASN A 121 11.63 -14.59 2.38
C ASN A 121 12.16 -15.06 3.74
N CYS A 122 13.19 -14.41 4.27
CA CYS A 122 13.82 -14.75 5.54
C CYS A 122 12.80 -14.89 6.69
N PHE A 123 11.75 -14.06 6.71
CA PHE A 123 10.67 -14.16 7.68
C PHE A 123 9.98 -15.54 7.67
N MET A 124 9.70 -16.06 6.47
CA MET A 124 9.06 -17.36 6.29
C MET A 124 10.02 -18.53 6.53
N GLU A 125 11.31 -18.35 6.24
CA GLU A 125 12.32 -19.39 6.48
C GLU A 125 12.58 -19.59 7.98
N CYS A 126 12.67 -18.51 8.76
CA CYS A 126 12.82 -18.59 10.21
C CYS A 126 11.62 -19.30 10.89
N ALA A 127 10.40 -19.09 10.38
CA ALA A 127 9.20 -19.75 10.92
C ALA A 127 9.24 -21.29 10.76
N ARG A 128 9.95 -21.80 9.73
CA ARG A 128 10.06 -23.24 9.45
C ARG A 128 11.06 -23.97 10.35
N VAL A 129 11.89 -23.25 11.09
CA VAL A 129 12.84 -23.84 12.05
C VAL A 129 12.16 -24.19 13.38
N LEU A 130 10.93 -23.70 13.59
CA LEU A 130 10.13 -23.97 14.78
C LEU A 130 9.17 -25.17 14.62
N GLU A 131 9.17 -25.81 13.45
CA GLU A 131 8.48 -27.08 13.16
C GLU A 131 9.49 -28.23 13.05
#